data_AF-A5ANS9-F1
#
_entry.id   AF-A5ANS9-F1
#
_cell.length_a   1.000
_cell.length_b   1.000
_cell.length_c   1.000
_cell.angle_alpha   90.00
_cell.angle_beta   90.00
_cell.angle_gamma   90.00
#
_symmetry.space_group_name_H-M   'P 1'
#
loop_
_entity.id
_entity.type
_entity.pdbx_description
1 polymer ?
#
loop_
_entity_poly.entity_id
_entity_poly.type
_entity_poly.pdbx_seq_one_letter_code
_entity_poly.pdbx_strand_id
1 'polypeptide(L)' 'MARAFRKRVKPRPLQKEDLVLRMLRGFIGDPRGKFKPNWSEPYVILELTLEGAAWLTDLDGNQLLEPTNEDQLKKYYV' A
#
# COMPACT_ATOMS: atom_id res chain seq x y z
N MET A 1 8.99 -26.64 6.76
CA MET A 1 7.67 -26.12 6.33
C MET A 1 7.71 -24.78 5.60
N ALA A 2 8.50 -23.78 6.03
CA ALA A 2 8.56 -22.45 5.39
C ALA A 2 8.85 -22.46 3.87
N ARG A 3 9.65 -23.41 3.38
CA ARG A 3 10.00 -23.55 1.96
C ARG A 3 8.82 -23.91 1.05
N ALA A 4 7.80 -24.61 1.57
CA ALA A 4 6.60 -24.98 0.80
C ALA A 4 5.62 -23.79 0.67
N PHE A 5 5.53 -22.95 1.70
CA PHE A 5 4.69 -21.74 1.69
C PHE A 5 5.26 -20.66 0.77
N ARG A 6 6.58 -20.42 0.78
CA ARG A 6 7.21 -19.41 -0.09
C ARG A 6 7.01 -19.69 -1.59
N LYS A 7 6.82 -20.96 -2.01
CA LYS A 7 6.51 -21.30 -3.40
C LYS A 7 5.13 -20.81 -3.87
N ARG A 8 4.18 -20.59 -2.94
CA ARG A 8 2.81 -20.16 -3.26
C ARG A 8 2.62 -18.65 -3.22
N VAL A 9 3.59 -17.92 -2.66
CA VAL A 9 3.59 -16.46 -2.65
C VAL A 9 4.15 -15.98 -3.99
N LYS A 10 3.30 -15.36 -4.81
CA LYS A 10 3.77 -14.63 -5.99
C LYS A 10 4.20 -13.24 -5.52
N PRO A 11 5.51 -12.91 -5.48
CA PRO A 11 5.94 -11.56 -5.17
C PRO A 11 5.34 -10.62 -6.22
N ARG A 12 4.76 -9.51 -5.76
CA ARG A 12 4.24 -8.46 -6.62
C ARG A 12 5.07 -7.21 -6.31
N PRO A 13 6.18 -7.02 -7.03
CA PRO A 13 6.99 -5.82 -6.82
C PRO A 13 6.16 -4.60 -7.17
N LEU A 14 6.23 -3.61 -6.31
CA LEU A 14 5.70 -2.29 -6.59
C LEU A 14 6.70 -1.55 -7.47
N GLN A 15 6.20 -0.78 -8.42
CA GLN A 15 7.01 0.06 -9.28
C GLN A 15 6.55 1.51 -9.18
N LYS A 16 7.42 2.42 -9.62
CA LYS A 16 7.02 3.80 -9.86
C LYS A 16 5.82 3.82 -10.83
N GLU A 17 4.90 4.75 -10.61
CA GLU A 17 3.62 4.92 -11.33
C GLU A 17 2.57 3.83 -11.08
N ASP A 18 2.87 2.80 -10.28
CA ASP A 18 1.83 1.84 -9.89
C ASP A 18 0.77 2.52 -9.01
N LEU A 19 -0.49 2.23 -9.32
CA LEU A 19 -1.62 2.61 -8.49
C LEU A 19 -1.74 1.63 -7.31
N VAL A 20 -1.69 2.16 -6.09
CA VAL A 20 -1.64 1.40 -4.84
C VAL A 20 -2.66 1.91 -3.82
N LEU A 21 -3.11 1.02 -2.95
CA LEU A 21 -3.91 1.34 -1.78
C LEU A 21 -3.01 1.37 -0.55
N ARG A 22 -3.19 2.36 0.33
CA ARG A 22 -2.48 2.44 1.61
C ARG A 22 -3.31 1.83 2.72
N MET A 23 -2.66 1.04 3.59
CA MET A 23 -3.31 0.45 4.76
C MET A 23 -3.55 1.51 5.85
N LEU A 24 -4.76 1.58 6.38
CA LEU A 24 -5.11 2.43 7.52
C LEU A 24 -4.86 1.67 8.84
N ARG A 25 -3.59 1.55 9.27
CA ARG A 25 -3.27 0.95 10.58
C ARG A 25 -3.80 1.84 11.71
N GLY A 26 -4.39 1.24 12.75
CA GLY A 26 -4.78 1.94 13.98
C GLY A 26 -6.22 2.48 14.04
N PHE A 27 -7.08 2.20 13.05
CA PHE A 27 -8.51 2.51 13.13
C PHE A 27 -9.27 1.52 14.05
N ILE A 28 -8.80 1.36 15.29
CA ILE A 28 -9.49 0.61 16.33
C ILE A 28 -10.58 1.53 16.88
N GLY A 29 -11.80 1.40 16.35
CA GLY A 29 -12.97 2.15 16.85
C GLY A 29 -13.64 3.09 15.84
N ASP A 30 -13.59 2.79 14.54
CA ASP A 30 -14.42 3.54 13.59
C ASP A 30 -15.92 3.39 13.94
N PRO A 31 -16.68 4.49 14.11
CA PRO A 31 -18.11 4.42 14.38
C PRO A 31 -18.91 3.79 13.23
N ARG A 32 -18.34 3.64 12.02
CA ARG A 32 -18.96 2.93 10.89
C ARG A 32 -19.00 1.40 11.07
N GLY A 33 -18.35 0.86 12.09
CA GLY A 33 -18.41 -0.55 12.47
C GLY A 33 -17.56 -1.48 11.59
N LYS A 34 -17.76 -2.79 11.77
CA LYS A 34 -16.91 -3.89 11.25
C LYS A 34 -16.79 -3.97 9.72
N PHE A 35 -17.58 -3.22 8.96
CA PHE A 35 -17.67 -3.31 7.50
C PHE A 35 -16.92 -2.21 6.74
N LYS A 36 -16.21 -1.30 7.43
CA LYS A 36 -15.38 -0.30 6.74
C LYS A 36 -14.15 -0.97 6.10
N PRO A 37 -13.75 -0.58 4.88
CA PRO A 37 -12.49 -1.01 4.31
C PRO A 37 -11.31 -0.54 5.17
N ASN A 38 -10.35 -1.43 5.40
CA ASN A 38 -9.08 -1.15 6.09
C ASN A 38 -8.03 -0.48 5.17
N TRP A 39 -8.41 -0.20 3.93
CA TRP A 39 -7.57 0.41 2.90
C TRP A 39 -8.10 1.82 2.62
N SER A 40 -7.20 2.77 2.41
CA SER A 40 -7.52 4.12 2.00
C SER A 40 -7.89 4.17 0.51
N GLU A 41 -8.03 5.39 0.01
CA GLU A 41 -8.17 5.70 -1.41
C GLU A 41 -6.90 5.31 -2.21
N PRO A 42 -7.01 5.23 -3.55
CA PRO A 42 -5.88 4.92 -4.42
C PRO A 42 -4.88 6.07 -4.54
N TYR A 43 -3.60 5.72 -4.49
CA TYR A 43 -2.45 6.61 -4.65
C TYR A 43 -1.56 6.11 -5.77
N VAL A 44 -0.80 7.01 -6.38
CA VAL A 44 0.25 6.69 -7.34
C VAL A 44 1.61 6.73 -6.66
N ILE A 45 2.45 5.73 -6.91
CA ILE A 45 3.85 5.74 -6.44
C ILE A 45 4.66 6.73 -7.28
N LEU A 46 5.19 7.77 -6.66
CA LEU A 46 6.13 8.69 -7.30
C LEU A 46 7.56 8.15 -7.32
N GLU A 47 7.99 7.58 -6.20
CA GLU A 47 9.36 7.12 -6.01
C GLU A 47 9.38 6.00 -4.97
N LEU A 48 10.26 5.02 -5.18
CA LEU A 48 10.53 3.93 -4.26
C LEU A 48 11.96 4.06 -3.76
N THR A 49 12.13 4.10 -2.45
CA THR A 49 13.45 4.09 -1.81
C THR A 49 13.96 2.67 -1.71
N LEU A 50 15.28 2.50 -1.72
CA LEU A 50 15.93 1.19 -1.54
C LEU A 50 15.62 0.55 -0.17
N GLU A 51 15.19 1.36 0.81
CA GLU A 51 14.77 0.91 2.13
C GLU A 51 13.34 0.34 2.17
N GLY A 52 12.64 0.31 1.02
CA GLY A 52 11.28 -0.23 0.91
C GLY A 52 10.22 0.75 1.38
N ALA A 53 10.43 2.04 1.19
CA ALA A 53 9.41 3.07 1.39
C ALA A 53 9.04 3.73 0.06
N ALA A 54 7.79 4.10 -0.10
CA ALA A 54 7.25 4.74 -1.29
C ALA A 54 6.79 6.16 -0.96
N TRP A 55 7.18 7.11 -1.80
CA TRP A 55 6.54 8.41 -1.89
C TRP A 55 5.27 8.26 -2.72
N LEU A 56 4.17 8.72 -2.16
CA LEU A 56 2.85 8.57 -2.75
C LEU A 56 2.29 9.94 -3.15
N THR A 57 1.50 9.95 -4.20
CA THR A 57 0.75 11.11 -4.65
C THR A 57 -0.71 10.74 -4.88
N ASP A 58 -1.61 11.61 -4.45
CA ASP A 58 -3.03 11.51 -4.75
C ASP A 58 -3.26 11.60 -6.27
N LEU A 59 -4.43 11.14 -6.71
CA LEU A 59 -4.84 11.27 -8.11
C LEU A 59 -4.89 12.74 -8.58
N ASP A 60 -5.06 13.68 -7.64
CA ASP A 60 -5.07 15.13 -7.89
C ASP A 60 -3.67 15.75 -7.97
N GLY A 61 -2.60 14.95 -7.79
CA GLY A 61 -1.22 15.44 -7.85
C GLY A 61 -0.65 15.95 -6.52
N ASN A 62 -1.40 15.84 -5.42
CA ASN A 62 -0.91 16.19 -4.09
C ASN A 62 0.03 15.11 -3.56
N GLN A 63 1.29 15.46 -3.27
CA GLN A 63 2.25 14.53 -2.69
C GLN A 63 1.98 14.36 -1.19
N LEU A 64 1.96 13.11 -0.73
CA LEU A 64 1.93 12.81 0.70
C LEU A 64 3.24 13.26 1.36
N LEU A 65 3.11 13.97 2.47
CA LEU A 65 4.24 14.50 3.24
C LEU A 65 5.11 13.41 3.85
N GLU A 66 4.55 12.22 4.05
CA GLU A 66 5.22 11.10 4.70
C GLU A 66 5.40 9.93 3.74
N PRO A 67 6.61 9.36 3.64
CA PRO A 67 6.85 8.14 2.89
C PRO A 67 6.16 6.95 3.58
N THR A 68 5.57 6.07 2.80
CA THR A 68 4.83 4.91 3.31
C THR A 68 5.61 3.62 3.02
N ASN A 69 5.74 2.72 4.00
CA ASN A 69 6.43 1.45 3.79
C ASN A 69 5.67 0.55 2.78
N GLU A 70 6.40 -0.16 1.92
CA GLU A 70 5.85 -1.11 0.95
C GLU A 70 4.97 -2.19 1.59
N ASP A 71 5.23 -2.59 2.84
CA ASP A 71 4.42 -3.57 3.57
C ASP A 71 2.98 -3.09 3.85
N GLN A 72 2.76 -1.78 3.81
CA GLN A 72 1.47 -1.12 3.99
C GLN A 72 0.79 -0.79 2.66
N LEU A 73 1.40 -1.15 1.54
CA LEU A 73 0.88 -0.85 0.21
C LEU A 73 0.39 -2.10 -0.49
N LYS A 74 -0.67 -1.92 -1.29
CA LYS A 74 -1.23 -3.00 -2.10
C LYS A 74 -1.58 -2.48 -3.48
N LYS A 75 -1.01 -3.11 -4.52
CA LYS A 75 -1.33 -2.78 -5.91
C LYS A 75 -2.84 -2.91 -6.19
N TYR A 76 -3.42 -1.87 -6.79
CA TYR A 76 -4.86 -1.74 -7.01
C TYR A 76 -5.34 -2.58 -8.22
N TYR A 77 -4.60 -2.56 -9.32
CA TYR A 77 -4.85 -3.37 -10.53
C TYR A 77 -3.68 -4.32 -10.85
N VAL A 78 -3.98 -5.41 -11.57
CA VAL A 78 -3.01 -6.41 -12.08
C VAL A 78 -3.20 -6.57 -13.57
#